data_AF-A0A431HGF3-F1
#
_entry.id   AF-A0A431HGF3-F1
#
_cell.length_a   1.000
_cell.length_b   1.000
_cell.length_c   1.000
_cell.angle_alpha   90.00
_cell.angle_beta   90.00
_cell.angle_gamma   90.00
#
_symmetry.space_group_name_H-M   'P 1'
#
loop_
_entity.id
_entity.type
_entity.pdbx_description
1 polymer ?
#
loop_
_entity_poly.entity_id
_entity_poly.type
_entity_poly.pdbx_seq_one_letter_code
_entity_poly.pdbx_strand_id
1 'polypeptide(L)'
;MRIVNFKEFVELPSGTIFSYYEPDVYVGLFRKEDTIYDSWENSKSKEAIDYFQVSLLPQTDFNQEFFGLKERWGEFSWEQQYAIYEESDLQILRKLIG
;
A
#
# COMPACT_ATOMS: atom_id res chain seq x y z
N MET A 1 -8.97 -10.60 5.54
CA MET A 1 -8.83 -9.16 5.19
C MET A 1 -9.02 -8.34 6.45
N ARG A 2 -8.24 -7.27 6.63
CA ARG A 2 -8.40 -6.34 7.76
C ARG A 2 -8.17 -4.89 7.36
N ILE A 3 -8.86 -3.97 8.02
CA ILE A 3 -8.68 -2.52 7.83
C ILE A 3 -7.66 -2.04 8.87
N VAL A 4 -6.64 -1.31 8.43
CA VAL A 4 -5.58 -0.76 9.30
C VAL A 4 -5.40 0.72 9.03
N ASN A 5 -4.88 1.46 10.01
CA ASN A 5 -4.46 2.85 9.82
C ASN A 5 -3.03 2.94 9.27
N PHE A 6 -2.59 4.16 8.96
CA PHE A 6 -1.24 4.44 8.47
C PHE A 6 -0.13 3.88 9.36
N LYS A 7 -0.20 4.08 10.68
CA LYS A 7 0.84 3.63 11.61
C LYS A 7 1.01 2.11 11.60
N GLU A 8 -0.09 1.38 11.59
CA GLU A 8 -0.07 -0.07 11.47
C GLU A 8 0.41 -0.51 10.08
N PHE A 9 0.00 0.21 9.02
CA PHE A 9 0.36 -0.12 7.64
C PHE A 9 1.86 -0.02 7.35
N VAL A 10 2.51 1.05 7.80
CA VAL A 10 3.95 1.28 7.56
C VAL A 10 4.86 0.29 8.28
N GLU A 11 4.35 -0.33 9.36
CA GLU A 11 5.02 -1.42 10.08
C GLU A 11 4.89 -2.78 9.36
N LEU A 12 4.00 -2.90 8.36
CA LEU A 12 3.83 -4.13 7.58
C LEU A 12 5.03 -4.39 6.64
N PRO A 13 5.36 -5.67 6.41
CA PRO A 13 6.46 -6.03 5.53
C PRO A 13 6.20 -5.56 4.09
N SER A 14 7.30 -5.29 3.38
CA SER A 14 7.26 -5.15 1.92
C SER A 14 6.66 -6.40 1.27
N GLY A 15 5.92 -6.23 0.18
CA GLY A 15 5.13 -7.27 -0.47
C GLY A 15 3.68 -7.35 0.00
N THR A 16 3.28 -6.61 1.03
CA THR A 16 1.89 -6.57 1.52
C THR A 16 0.94 -6.10 0.42
N ILE A 17 -0.11 -6.86 0.15
CA ILE A 17 -1.14 -6.52 -0.85
C ILE A 17 -2.24 -5.72 -0.16
N PHE A 18 -2.62 -4.59 -0.75
CA PHE A 18 -3.61 -3.70 -0.16
C PHE A 18 -4.42 -2.92 -1.19
N SER A 19 -5.52 -2.35 -0.71
CA SER A 19 -6.26 -1.27 -1.36
C SER A 19 -6.38 -0.09 -0.42
N TYR A 20 -6.51 1.12 -0.97
CA TYR A 20 -6.97 2.25 -0.16
C TYR A 20 -8.40 1.98 0.26
N TYR A 21 -8.71 2.30 1.51
CA TYR A 21 -10.05 2.16 2.07
C TYR A 21 -10.59 3.53 2.44
N GLU A 22 -11.69 3.88 1.79
CA GLU A 22 -12.65 4.86 2.28
C GLU A 22 -13.86 4.07 2.78
N PRO A 23 -14.62 4.52 3.79
CA PRO A 23 -15.76 3.77 4.28
C PRO A 23 -16.63 3.22 3.13
N ASP A 24 -16.81 1.90 3.13
CA ASP A 24 -17.55 1.13 2.12
C ASP A 24 -16.95 1.05 0.69
N VAL A 25 -15.76 1.61 0.46
CA VAL A 25 -15.11 1.66 -0.86
C VAL A 25 -13.65 1.20 -0.81
N TYR A 26 -13.30 0.23 -1.66
CA TYR A 26 -11.93 -0.24 -1.86
C TYR A 26 -11.39 0.33 -3.17
N VAL A 27 -10.35 1.15 -3.09
CA VAL A 27 -9.79 1.85 -4.25
C VAL A 27 -8.45 1.24 -4.65
N GLY A 28 -8.39 0.78 -5.90
CA GLY A 28 -7.22 0.18 -6.53
C GLY A 28 -6.80 -1.16 -5.93
N LEU A 29 -5.65 -1.68 -6.37
CA LEU A 29 -5.02 -2.87 -5.82
C LEU A 29 -3.52 -2.70 -5.98
N PHE A 30 -2.80 -2.76 -4.86
CA PHE A 30 -1.40 -2.36 -4.78
C PHE A 30 -0.58 -3.36 -3.99
N ARG A 31 0.73 -3.34 -4.23
CA ARG A 31 1.73 -3.98 -3.38
C ARG A 31 2.55 -2.91 -2.68
N LYS A 32 2.63 -2.99 -1.35
CA LYS A 32 3.49 -2.14 -0.52
C LYS A 32 4.95 -2.52 -0.74
N GLU A 33 5.80 -1.52 -0.87
CA GLU A 33 7.26 -1.66 -0.95
C GLU A 33 7.90 -1.08 0.33
N ASP A 34 9.07 -0.44 0.20
CA ASP A 34 9.84 0.07 1.33
C ASP A 34 9.13 1.23 2.05
N THR A 35 9.25 1.25 3.37
CA THR A 35 8.81 2.38 4.21
C THR A 35 9.92 3.44 4.27
N ILE A 36 9.55 4.70 4.15
CA ILE A 36 10.44 5.85 4.26
C ILE A 36 10.32 6.42 5.67
N TYR A 37 11.46 6.63 6.31
CA TYR A 37 11.53 7.16 7.67
C TYR A 37 12.10 8.57 7.65
N ASP A 38 11.61 9.40 8.56
CA ASP A 38 12.22 10.70 8.84
C ASP A 38 13.68 10.48 9.26
N SER A 39 14.59 11.17 8.55
CA SER A 39 16.04 11.07 8.73
C SER A 39 16.67 12.36 9.24
N TRP A 40 15.86 13.33 9.72
CA TRP A 40 16.39 14.54 10.33
C TRP A 40 17.33 14.17 11.50
N GLU A 41 18.60 14.57 11.36
CA GLU A 41 19.82 14.00 11.97
C GLU A 41 19.87 13.94 13.52
N ASN A 42 18.82 14.36 14.24
CA ASN A 42 18.77 14.39 15.70
C ASN A 42 17.56 13.69 16.32
N SER A 43 16.67 13.05 15.55
CA SER A 43 15.57 12.29 16.12
C SER A 43 16.04 10.89 16.57
N LYS A 44 15.85 10.58 17.86
CA LYS A 44 16.03 9.21 18.38
C LYS A 44 14.95 8.25 17.90
N SER A 45 13.91 8.77 17.23
CA SER A 45 12.78 8.04 16.69
C SER A 45 12.81 8.10 15.17
N LYS A 46 13.05 6.95 14.53
CA LYS A 46 12.78 6.77 13.09
C LYS A 46 11.27 6.70 12.91
N GLU A 47 10.62 7.85 12.81
CA GLU A 47 9.19 7.91 12.51
C GLU A 47 8.97 7.62 11.02
N ALA A 48 8.07 6.70 10.71
CA ALA A 48 7.69 6.44 9.33
C ALA A 48 6.86 7.61 8.81
N ILE A 49 7.27 8.19 7.68
CA ILE A 49 6.62 9.36 7.08
C ILE A 49 5.97 9.04 5.74
N ASP A 50 6.38 7.95 5.09
CA ASP A 50 5.93 7.62 3.73
C ASP A 50 6.23 6.15 3.42
N TYR A 51 5.77 5.65 2.28
CA TYR A 51 6.07 4.33 1.74
C TYR A 51 6.02 4.35 0.21
N PHE A 52 6.70 3.39 -0.39
CA PHE A 52 6.58 3.12 -1.82
C PHE A 52 5.49 2.09 -2.10
N GLN A 53 4.84 2.19 -3.25
CA GLN A 53 3.86 1.20 -3.72
C GLN A 53 4.02 0.88 -5.21
N VAL A 54 3.38 -0.20 -5.64
CA VAL A 54 3.24 -0.61 -7.04
C VAL A 54 1.80 -1.03 -7.32
N SER A 55 1.18 -0.50 -8.38
CA SER A 55 -0.16 -0.94 -8.83
C SER A 55 -0.12 -2.37 -9.40
N LEU A 56 -1.13 -3.16 -9.07
CA LEU A 56 -1.34 -4.52 -9.58
C LEU A 56 -2.47 -4.61 -10.61
N LEU A 57 -3.23 -3.54 -10.82
CA LEU A 57 -4.27 -3.48 -11.85
C LEU A 57 -3.66 -3.05 -13.20
N PRO A 58 -4.15 -3.60 -14.33
CA PRO A 58 -3.75 -3.14 -15.65
C PRO A 58 -4.20 -1.68 -15.84
N GLN A 59 -3.27 -0.81 -16.23
CA GLN A 59 -3.58 0.58 -16.59
C GLN A 59 -4.11 0.63 -18.02
N THR A 60 -5.26 1.26 -18.23
CA THR A 60 -5.98 1.24 -19.52
C THR A 60 -5.69 2.41 -20.46
N ASP A 61 -4.90 3.42 -20.10
CA ASP A 61 -4.67 4.58 -20.97
C ASP A 61 -3.21 5.09 -21.03
N PHE A 62 -2.70 5.08 -22.27
CA PHE A 62 -1.69 5.94 -22.91
C PHE A 62 -0.45 6.44 -22.14
N ASN A 63 0.70 5.98 -22.63
CA ASN A 63 2.03 6.62 -22.53
C ASN A 63 2.73 6.64 -21.17
N GLN A 64 2.85 5.51 -20.49
CA GLN A 64 4.13 5.13 -19.89
C GLN A 64 4.11 3.70 -19.34
N GLU A 65 5.17 2.96 -19.66
CA GLU A 65 5.54 1.69 -19.04
C GLU A 65 5.84 1.92 -17.54
N PHE A 66 4.82 1.97 -16.70
CA PHE A 66 4.99 2.17 -15.25
C PHE A 66 4.63 0.93 -14.42
N PHE A 67 4.75 -0.26 -15.02
CA PHE A 67 4.90 -1.48 -14.23
C PHE A 67 6.18 -1.38 -13.39
N GLY A 68 6.04 -1.31 -12.07
CA GLY A 68 7.17 -1.32 -11.14
C GLY A 68 7.79 0.05 -10.86
N LEU A 69 7.14 1.17 -11.21
CA LEU A 69 7.52 2.44 -10.61
C LEU A 69 7.15 2.47 -9.14
N LYS A 70 8.16 2.70 -8.30
CA LYS A 70 7.99 3.02 -6.88
C LYS A 70 7.36 4.41 -6.77
N GLU A 71 6.04 4.47 -6.71
CA GLU A 71 5.33 5.71 -6.42
C GLU A 71 5.42 6.01 -4.91
N ARG A 72 5.78 7.25 -4.55
CA ARG A 72 5.62 7.77 -3.19
C ARG A 72 4.19 8.24 -3.03
N TRP A 73 3.47 7.72 -2.05
CA TRP A 73 2.06 8.03 -1.85
C TRP A 73 1.67 8.19 -0.37
N GLY A 74 2.63 8.47 0.50
CA GLY A 74 2.42 8.90 1.88
C GLY A 74 2.13 10.40 2.02
N GLU A 75 1.81 11.10 0.93
CA GLU A 75 1.46 12.53 0.98
C GLU A 75 0.04 12.74 1.54
N PHE A 76 0.01 12.84 2.88
CA PHE A 76 -0.87 13.69 3.70
C PHE A 76 -2.31 13.24 3.98
N SER A 77 -2.53 11.98 4.35
CA SER A 77 -3.67 11.66 5.21
C SER A 77 -3.29 10.60 6.26
N TRP A 78 -2.97 11.06 7.47
CA TRP A 78 -2.77 10.17 8.63
C TRP A 78 -4.05 9.39 9.00
N GLU A 79 -5.20 9.88 8.53
CA GLU A 79 -6.50 9.25 8.65
C GLU A 79 -6.77 8.21 7.56
N GLN A 80 -5.87 8.08 6.57
CA GLN A 80 -5.99 7.08 5.52
C GLN A 80 -6.05 5.67 6.13
N GLN A 81 -7.03 4.92 5.67
CA GLN A 81 -7.19 3.52 6.01
C GLN A 81 -6.81 2.64 4.83
N TYR A 82 -6.37 1.43 5.16
CA TYR A 82 -5.86 0.46 4.20
C TYR A 82 -6.57 -0.87 4.42
N ALA A 83 -7.10 -1.44 3.34
CA ALA A 83 -7.62 -2.79 3.34
C ALA A 83 -6.48 -3.77 3.00
N ILE A 84 -6.08 -4.57 3.98
CA ILE A 84 -4.98 -5.54 3.84
C ILE A 84 -5.57 -6.90 3.49
N TYR A 85 -5.09 -7.44 2.37
CA TYR A 85 -5.44 -8.80 1.94
C TYR A 85 -4.47 -9.79 2.58
N GLU A 86 -5.03 -10.73 3.33
CA GLU A 86 -4.31 -11.82 3.96
C GLU A 86 -4.23 -13.01 3.02
N GLU A 87 -3.36 -13.97 3.34
CA GLU A 87 -3.14 -15.16 2.51
C GLU A 87 -4.46 -15.87 2.16
N SER A 88 -5.38 -15.99 3.12
CA SER A 88 -6.70 -16.61 2.88
C SER A 88 -7.52 -15.87 1.82
N ASP A 89 -7.46 -14.54 1.79
CA ASP A 89 -8.20 -13.73 0.81
C ASP A 89 -7.59 -13.92 -0.59
N LEU A 90 -6.26 -13.95 -0.67
CA LEU A 90 -5.53 -14.16 -1.92
C LEU A 90 -5.78 -15.56 -2.48
N GLN A 91 -5.89 -16.58 -1.63
CA GLN A 91 -6.26 -17.93 -2.06
C GLN A 91 -7.69 -18.01 -2.58
N ILE A 92 -8.63 -17.25 -2.01
CA ILE A 92 -10.00 -17.14 -2.54
C ILE A 92 -9.97 -16.47 -3.91
N LEU A 93 -9.28 -15.34 -4.04
CA LEU A 93 -9.15 -14.62 -5.30
C LEU A 93 -8.59 -15.54 -6.39
N ARG A 94 -7.53 -16.30 -6.08
CA ARG A 94 -6.90 -17.25 -7.00
C ARG A 94 -7.88 -18.31 -7.53
N LYS A 95 -8.79 -18.82 -6.68
CA LYS A 95 -9.83 -19.79 -7.07
C LYS A 95 -10.96 -19.19 -7.91
N LEU A 96 -11.12 -17.87 -7.90
CA LEU A 96 -12.15 -17.18 -8.68
C LEU A 96 -11.65 -16.85 -10.09
N ILE A 97 -10.34 -16.71 -10.26
CA ILE A 97 -9.70 -16.36 -11.54
C ILE A 97 -9.09 -17.57 -12.28
N GLY A 98 -9.16 -18.78 -11.70
CA GLY A 98 -8.66 -20.05 -12.26
C GLY A 98 -8.83 -21.21 -11.27
#